data_AF-A0A540LDN7-F1
#
_entry.id   AF-A0A540LDN7-F1
#
_cell.length_a   1.000
_cell.length_b   1.000
_cell.length_c   1.000
_cell.angle_alpha   90.00
_cell.angle_beta   90.00
_cell.angle_gamma   90.00
#
_symmetry.space_group_name_H-M   'P 1'
#
loop_
_entity.id
_entity.type
_entity.pdbx_description
1 polymer ?
#
loop_
_entity_poly.entity_id
_entity_poly.type
_entity_poly.pdbx_seq_one_letter_code
_entity_poly.pdbx_strand_id
1 'polypeptide(L)'
;MSYGGQLDFFDVVKKYLDRLLSEVLDGALLKLISTSIHGVSQAMQVAANMAVMERACDFFFRHAAQLSGVPLRMVERGRRQFPLCKARDAAEDTLSGLLKQKVDGFMTLIENVNWMADEPWPNGNEYVNEVIIYLETLVSTAQQILPPQVLKRVLQDVLSHISEKIIGALLGDTVKRFTVHAIMGIDVDIRLLESFADNQAPLLSDEEANQLKTALAESRQLVNLLLSNHPENFLNPVIRERSYNTLDYRKVVLISEKLRDPSERRFGTFGSRGSRQNPQKKSLDALIKRLKDVS
;
A
#
# COMPACT_ATOMS: atom_id res chain seq x y z
N MET A 1 -24.67 38.61 -45.62
CA MET A 1 -24.57 38.94 -44.18
C MET A 1 -25.80 38.37 -43.49
N SER A 2 -25.76 37.09 -43.12
CA SER A 2 -26.83 36.46 -42.32
C SER A 2 -26.35 36.42 -40.87
N TYR A 3 -26.88 37.33 -40.07
CA TYR A 3 -26.79 37.26 -38.61
C TYR A 3 -27.82 36.22 -38.15
N GLY A 4 -27.43 34.96 -38.12
CA GLY A 4 -28.16 33.89 -37.46
C GLY A 4 -27.28 33.36 -36.34
N GLY A 5 -27.70 33.54 -35.09
CA GLY A 5 -27.03 32.92 -33.94
C GLY A 5 -27.07 31.40 -34.08
N GLN A 6 -26.08 30.83 -34.77
CA GLN A 6 -25.74 29.43 -34.63
C GLN A 6 -25.26 29.28 -33.18
N LEU A 7 -26.17 28.91 -32.29
CA LEU A 7 -25.79 28.03 -31.18
C LEU A 7 -24.84 27.01 -31.79
N ASP A 8 -23.60 26.97 -31.30
CA ASP A 8 -22.65 25.96 -31.72
C ASP A 8 -23.30 24.63 -31.35
N PHE A 9 -23.94 23.98 -32.33
CA PHE A 9 -24.82 22.83 -32.12
C PHE A 9 -24.07 21.73 -31.37
N PHE A 10 -22.77 21.65 -31.64
CA PHE A 10 -21.85 20.81 -30.92
C PHE A 10 -21.75 21.13 -29.42
N ASP A 11 -21.69 22.41 -29.02
CA ASP A 11 -21.62 22.78 -27.60
C ASP A 11 -22.87 22.33 -26.82
N VAL A 12 -24.04 22.37 -27.46
CA VAL A 12 -25.28 21.84 -26.88
C VAL A 12 -25.21 20.33 -26.73
N VAL A 13 -24.88 19.61 -27.81
CA VAL A 13 -24.73 18.14 -27.80
C VAL A 13 -23.72 17.69 -26.75
N LYS A 14 -22.57 18.36 -26.71
CA LYS A 14 -21.48 18.13 -25.77
C LYS A 14 -21.94 18.29 -24.33
N LYS A 15 -22.67 19.36 -24.00
CA LYS A 15 -23.22 19.59 -22.66
C LYS A 15 -24.15 18.47 -22.21
N TYR A 16 -25.04 17.99 -23.10
CA TYR A 16 -25.93 16.88 -22.76
C TYR A 16 -25.18 15.54 -22.64
N LEU A 17 -24.19 15.31 -23.51
CA LEU A 17 -23.36 14.10 -23.44
C LEU A 17 -22.53 14.07 -22.15
N ASP A 18 -21.91 15.19 -21.77
CA ASP A 18 -21.20 15.31 -20.49
C ASP A 18 -22.10 14.98 -19.31
N ARG A 19 -23.32 15.54 -19.30
CA ARG A 19 -24.29 15.31 -18.23
C ARG A 19 -24.71 13.84 -18.16
N LEU A 20 -25.00 13.24 -19.32
CA LEU A 20 -25.38 11.83 -19.40
C LEU A 20 -24.26 10.91 -18.88
N LEU A 21 -23.02 11.17 -19.27
CA LEU A 21 -21.89 10.35 -18.86
C LEU A 21 -21.51 10.59 -17.39
N SER A 22 -21.19 11.83 -17.03
CA SER A 22 -20.62 12.16 -15.71
C SER A 22 -21.61 12.27 -14.55
N GLU A 23 -22.91 12.45 -14.82
CA GLU A 23 -23.93 12.45 -13.76
C GLU A 23 -24.71 11.14 -13.74
N VAL A 24 -25.30 10.77 -14.88
CA VAL A 24 -26.26 9.66 -14.93
C VAL A 24 -25.54 8.32 -14.96
N LEU A 25 -24.68 8.09 -15.95
CA LEU A 25 -24.00 6.81 -16.12
C LEU A 25 -22.97 6.57 -15.01
N ASP A 26 -22.14 7.57 -14.68
CA ASP A 26 -21.16 7.48 -13.60
C ASP A 26 -21.83 7.17 -12.26
N GLY A 27 -22.95 7.86 -11.95
CA GLY A 27 -23.73 7.60 -10.74
C GLY A 27 -24.38 6.22 -10.70
N ALA A 28 -24.91 5.75 -11.83
CA ALA A 28 -25.51 4.41 -11.92
C ALA A 28 -24.47 3.30 -11.75
N LEU A 29 -23.30 3.44 -12.39
CA LEU A 29 -22.20 2.49 -12.27
C LEU A 29 -21.61 2.50 -10.86
N LEU A 30 -21.39 3.68 -10.28
CA LEU A 30 -20.96 3.80 -8.88
C LEU A 30 -21.88 3.00 -7.95
N LYS A 31 -23.20 3.21 -8.06
CA LYS A 31 -24.18 2.48 -7.24
C LYS A 31 -24.06 0.97 -7.45
N LEU A 32 -24.00 0.51 -8.70
CA LEU A 32 -23.87 -0.91 -9.03
C LEU A 32 -22.60 -1.52 -8.43
N ILE A 33 -21.47 -0.85 -8.55
CA ILE A 33 -20.18 -1.29 -8.03
C ILE A 33 -20.25 -1.44 -6.52
N SER A 34 -20.75 -0.41 -5.83
CA SER A 34 -20.85 -0.41 -4.37
C SER A 34 -21.83 -1.45 -3.82
N THR A 35 -22.87 -1.83 -4.57
CA THR A 35 -23.91 -2.73 -4.04
C THR A 35 -23.76 -4.19 -4.45
N SER A 36 -23.08 -4.48 -5.56
CA SER A 36 -23.19 -5.79 -6.22
C SER A 36 -21.87 -6.52 -6.43
N ILE A 37 -20.74 -5.89 -6.11
CA ILE A 37 -19.42 -6.48 -6.29
C ILE A 37 -18.88 -6.93 -4.93
N HIS A 38 -18.73 -8.25 -4.78
CA HIS A 38 -18.27 -8.86 -3.52
C HIS A 38 -17.09 -9.81 -3.71
N GLY A 39 -16.78 -10.20 -4.95
CA GLY A 39 -15.68 -11.10 -5.26
C GLY A 39 -14.51 -10.38 -5.93
N VAL A 40 -13.27 -10.77 -5.58
CA VAL A 40 -12.04 -10.23 -6.18
C VAL A 40 -12.07 -10.36 -7.72
N SER A 41 -12.44 -11.53 -8.24
CA SER A 41 -12.53 -11.75 -9.70
C SER A 41 -13.54 -10.80 -10.37
N GLN A 42 -14.69 -10.56 -9.74
CA GLN A 42 -15.69 -9.60 -10.24
C GLN A 42 -15.13 -8.16 -10.22
N ALA A 43 -14.49 -7.77 -9.12
CA ALA A 43 -13.88 -6.45 -8.99
C ALA A 43 -12.78 -6.21 -10.03
N MET A 44 -11.94 -7.22 -10.29
CA MET A 44 -10.93 -7.16 -11.35
C MET A 44 -11.56 -6.94 -12.73
N GLN A 45 -12.63 -7.66 -13.04
CA GLN A 45 -13.32 -7.49 -14.32
C GLN A 45 -13.97 -6.11 -14.44
N VAL A 46 -14.58 -5.59 -13.37
CA VAL A 46 -15.13 -4.24 -13.38
C VAL A 46 -14.04 -3.19 -13.59
N ALA A 47 -12.91 -3.30 -12.89
CA ALA A 47 -11.78 -2.38 -13.07
C ALA A 47 -11.21 -2.44 -14.50
N ALA A 48 -11.10 -3.64 -15.09
CA ALA A 48 -10.73 -3.81 -16.49
C ALA A 48 -11.74 -3.17 -17.45
N ASN A 49 -13.04 -3.36 -17.18
CA ASN A 49 -14.13 -2.76 -17.96
C ASN A 49 -14.09 -1.24 -17.90
N MET A 50 -13.67 -0.62 -16.79
CA MET A 50 -13.53 0.84 -16.70
C MET A 50 -12.49 1.39 -17.71
N ALA A 51 -11.39 0.67 -17.96
CA ALA A 51 -10.42 1.05 -18.97
C ALA A 51 -10.93 0.88 -20.42
N VAL A 52 -11.84 -0.07 -20.64
CA VAL A 52 -12.57 -0.17 -21.92
C VAL A 52 -13.55 0.99 -22.07
N MET A 53 -14.28 1.31 -21.00
CA MET A 53 -15.26 2.38 -20.95
C MET A 53 -14.64 3.76 -21.17
N GLU A 54 -13.41 3.97 -20.69
CA GLU A 54 -12.63 5.18 -20.97
C GLU A 54 -12.41 5.38 -22.47
N ARG A 55 -12.00 4.33 -23.18
CA ARG A 55 -11.86 4.37 -24.64
C ARG A 55 -13.21 4.59 -25.32
N ALA A 56 -14.26 3.93 -24.86
CA ALA A 56 -15.61 4.07 -25.42
C ALA A 56 -16.15 5.52 -25.27
N CYS A 57 -15.92 6.16 -24.12
CA CYS A 57 -16.31 7.55 -23.90
C CYS A 57 -15.59 8.49 -24.87
N ASP A 58 -14.29 8.29 -25.10
CA ASP A 58 -13.53 9.06 -26.08
C ASP A 58 -14.11 8.90 -27.50
N PHE A 59 -14.47 7.68 -27.89
CA PHE A 59 -15.16 7.43 -29.16
C PHE A 59 -16.51 8.17 -29.25
N PHE A 60 -17.32 8.17 -28.19
CA PHE A 60 -18.59 8.89 -28.18
C PHE A 60 -18.41 10.40 -28.37
N PHE A 61 -17.42 11.00 -27.72
CA PHE A 61 -17.12 12.43 -27.91
C PHE A 61 -16.68 12.74 -29.34
N ARG A 62 -15.80 11.93 -29.93
CA ARG A 62 -15.36 12.10 -31.32
C ARG A 62 -16.51 11.94 -32.30
N HIS A 63 -17.36 10.94 -32.09
CA HIS A 63 -18.51 10.68 -32.94
C HIS A 63 -19.56 11.80 -32.86
N ALA A 64 -19.87 12.28 -31.66
CA ALA A 64 -20.77 13.42 -31.45
C ALA A 64 -20.26 14.69 -32.16
N ALA A 65 -18.95 14.93 -32.15
CA ALA A 65 -18.35 16.06 -32.86
C ALA A 65 -18.46 15.92 -34.38
N GLN A 66 -18.19 14.73 -34.91
CA GLN A 66 -18.32 14.44 -36.32
C GLN A 66 -19.76 14.65 -36.82
N LEU A 67 -20.75 14.16 -36.07
CA LEU A 67 -22.17 14.38 -36.39
C LEU A 67 -22.59 15.85 -36.29
N SER A 68 -21.88 16.65 -35.48
CA SER A 68 -22.11 18.09 -35.32
C SER A 68 -21.35 18.94 -36.35
N GLY A 69 -20.63 18.32 -37.30
CA GLY A 69 -19.88 19.02 -38.33
C GLY A 69 -18.56 19.66 -37.84
N VAL A 70 -18.10 19.32 -36.64
CA VAL A 70 -16.87 19.86 -36.05
C VAL A 70 -15.67 19.00 -36.47
N PRO A 71 -14.57 19.61 -36.99
CA PRO A 71 -13.36 18.86 -37.33
C PRO A 71 -12.74 18.20 -36.08
N LEU A 72 -12.42 16.91 -36.16
CA LEU A 72 -11.85 16.10 -35.06
C LEU A 72 -10.61 16.74 -34.39
N ARG A 73 -9.75 17.38 -35.20
CA ARG A 73 -8.57 18.14 -34.74
C ARG A 73 -8.87 19.25 -33.73
N MET A 74 -10.09 19.81 -33.72
CA MET A 74 -10.52 20.81 -32.74
C MET A 74 -11.02 20.18 -31.44
N VAL A 75 -11.50 18.94 -31.49
CA VAL A 75 -11.99 18.16 -30.34
C VAL A 75 -10.83 17.60 -29.54
N GLU A 76 -9.81 17.09 -30.23
CA GLU A 76 -8.61 16.46 -29.62
C GLU A 76 -7.75 17.45 -28.81
N ARG A 77 -7.79 18.75 -29.14
CA ARG A 77 -7.08 19.80 -28.39
C ARG A 77 -7.69 20.09 -27.01
N GLY A 78 -8.95 19.73 -26.80
CA GLY A 78 -9.66 19.92 -25.53
C GLY A 78 -9.75 18.64 -24.72
N ARG A 79 -8.66 17.83 -24.65
CA ARG A 79 -8.64 16.51 -24.01
C ARG A 79 -9.30 16.59 -22.62
N ARG A 80 -10.44 15.93 -22.47
CA ARG A 80 -11.22 15.95 -21.23
C ARG A 80 -10.83 14.77 -20.34
N GLN A 81 -10.92 15.02 -19.04
CA GLN A 81 -10.83 14.00 -18.01
C GLN A 81 -11.92 12.93 -18.25
N PHE A 82 -11.59 11.67 -17.98
CA PHE A 82 -12.50 10.55 -18.15
C PHE A 82 -13.84 10.83 -17.43
N PRO A 83 -15.00 10.86 -18.12
CA PRO A 83 -16.24 11.30 -17.50
C PRO A 83 -16.76 10.39 -16.39
N LEU A 84 -16.34 9.11 -16.33
CA LEU A 84 -16.78 8.13 -15.34
C LEU A 84 -15.77 7.97 -14.20
N CYS A 85 -15.21 9.09 -13.72
CA CYS A 85 -14.17 9.05 -12.69
C CYS A 85 -14.66 8.39 -11.39
N LYS A 86 -15.88 8.65 -10.93
CA LYS A 86 -16.33 8.10 -9.64
C LYS A 86 -16.49 6.59 -9.71
N ALA A 87 -17.06 6.07 -10.81
CA ALA A 87 -17.20 4.65 -11.03
C ALA A 87 -15.83 3.95 -11.16
N ARG A 88 -14.87 4.59 -11.85
CA ARG A 88 -13.49 4.09 -11.93
C ARG A 88 -12.84 3.98 -10.56
N ASP A 89 -12.86 5.08 -9.81
CA ASP A 89 -12.21 5.15 -8.50
C ASP A 89 -12.87 4.14 -7.55
N ALA A 90 -14.20 4.04 -7.56
CA ALA A 90 -14.91 3.01 -6.80
C ALA A 90 -14.58 1.57 -7.22
N ALA A 91 -14.34 1.31 -8.51
CA ALA A 91 -13.93 -0.02 -8.97
C ALA A 91 -12.55 -0.41 -8.44
N GLU A 92 -11.59 0.52 -8.51
CA GLU A 92 -10.23 0.31 -7.99
C GLU A 92 -10.23 0.19 -6.46
N ASP A 93 -10.97 1.05 -5.76
CA ASP A 93 -11.12 1.01 -4.31
C ASP A 93 -11.79 -0.29 -3.83
N THR A 94 -12.81 -0.75 -4.54
CA THR A 94 -13.49 -2.02 -4.22
C THR A 94 -12.53 -3.21 -4.40
N LEU A 95 -11.74 -3.21 -5.48
CA LEU A 95 -10.72 -4.23 -5.71
C LEU A 95 -9.65 -4.20 -4.61
N SER A 96 -9.09 -3.02 -4.32
CA SER A 96 -8.09 -2.80 -3.27
C SER A 96 -8.62 -3.28 -1.91
N GLY A 97 -9.85 -2.90 -1.54
CA GLY A 97 -10.49 -3.31 -0.29
C GLY A 97 -10.70 -4.81 -0.16
N LEU A 98 -11.19 -5.48 -1.22
CA LEU A 98 -11.39 -6.94 -1.20
C LEU A 98 -10.07 -7.70 -1.11
N LEU A 99 -9.01 -7.21 -1.75
CA LEU A 99 -7.68 -7.80 -1.66
C LEU A 99 -7.09 -7.62 -0.27
N LYS A 100 -7.19 -6.41 0.31
CA LYS A 100 -6.79 -6.14 1.70
C LYS A 100 -7.53 -7.05 2.68
N GLN A 101 -8.83 -7.28 2.48
CA GLN A 101 -9.60 -8.22 3.30
C GLN A 101 -9.12 -9.67 3.17
N LYS A 102 -8.73 -10.10 1.96
CA LYS A 102 -8.15 -11.44 1.76
C LYS A 102 -6.80 -11.59 2.43
N VAL A 103 -5.94 -10.59 2.26
CA VAL A 103 -4.65 -10.50 2.94
C VAL A 103 -4.82 -10.49 4.46
N ASP A 104 -5.78 -9.74 4.99
CA ASP A 104 -6.10 -9.71 6.42
C ASP A 104 -6.39 -11.10 6.97
N GLY A 105 -7.06 -11.97 6.20
CA GLY A 105 -7.28 -13.36 6.55
C GLY A 105 -5.97 -14.12 6.81
N PHE A 106 -4.98 -13.97 5.94
CA PHE A 106 -3.65 -14.59 6.13
C PHE A 106 -2.85 -13.91 7.25
N MET A 107 -2.96 -12.58 7.37
CA MET A 107 -2.27 -11.82 8.41
C MET A 107 -2.72 -12.20 9.82
N THR A 108 -3.87 -12.84 10.02
CA THR A 108 -4.26 -13.39 11.33
C THR A 108 -3.25 -14.41 11.87
N LEU A 109 -2.53 -15.12 11.00
CA LEU A 109 -1.48 -16.07 11.37
C LEU A 109 -0.26 -15.41 12.03
N ILE A 110 -0.17 -14.07 12.01
CA ILE A 110 0.88 -13.33 12.75
C ILE A 110 0.79 -13.57 14.26
N GLU A 111 -0.39 -13.95 14.77
CA GLU A 111 -0.59 -14.31 16.18
C GLU A 111 0.19 -15.58 16.58
N ASN A 112 0.51 -16.45 15.60
CA ASN A 112 1.29 -17.68 15.82
C ASN A 112 2.81 -17.42 15.84
N VAL A 113 3.25 -16.20 15.54
CA VAL A 113 4.67 -15.84 15.55
C VAL A 113 5.23 -15.97 16.96
N ASN A 114 6.37 -16.65 17.10
CA ASN A 114 7.07 -16.72 18.36
C ASN A 114 7.84 -15.43 18.64
N TRP A 115 7.14 -14.43 19.19
CA TRP A 115 7.71 -13.14 19.62
C TRP A 115 8.84 -13.28 20.65
N MET A 116 8.88 -14.42 21.32
CA MET A 116 9.83 -14.75 22.35
C MET A 116 10.78 -15.87 21.89
N ALA A 117 11.15 -15.92 20.61
CA ALA A 117 12.16 -16.85 20.11
C ALA A 117 13.55 -16.59 20.72
N ASP A 118 14.25 -17.69 21.04
CA ASP A 118 15.63 -17.68 21.55
C ASP A 118 16.67 -17.69 20.42
N GLU A 119 16.28 -18.12 19.22
CA GLU A 119 17.10 -18.11 18.00
C GLU A 119 16.30 -17.49 16.83
N PRO A 120 16.97 -16.86 15.86
CA PRO A 120 16.32 -16.34 14.68
C PRO A 120 15.84 -17.50 13.80
N TRP A 121 14.59 -17.44 13.34
CA TRP A 121 14.07 -18.37 12.35
C TRP A 121 14.60 -17.98 10.96
N PRO A 122 15.28 -18.89 10.22
CA PRO A 122 15.89 -18.55 8.94
C PRO A 122 14.88 -18.47 7.79
N ASN A 123 13.69 -19.08 7.96
CA ASN A 123 12.63 -19.07 6.97
C ASN A 123 11.57 -18.01 7.34
N GLY A 124 10.87 -17.48 6.34
CA GLY A 124 9.75 -16.57 6.55
C GLY A 124 8.66 -17.22 7.40
N ASN A 125 7.99 -16.40 8.22
CA ASN A 125 6.86 -16.84 9.02
C ASN A 125 5.69 -17.34 8.14
N GLU A 126 4.84 -18.19 8.71
CA GLU A 126 3.72 -18.80 7.97
C GLU A 126 2.82 -17.76 7.29
N TYR A 127 2.46 -16.68 8.00
CA TYR A 127 1.60 -15.63 7.45
C TYR A 127 2.18 -14.99 6.18
N VAL A 128 3.49 -14.71 6.14
CA VAL A 128 4.09 -14.03 4.99
C VAL A 128 4.18 -14.98 3.80
N ASN A 129 4.47 -16.26 4.03
CA ASN A 129 4.52 -17.26 2.96
C ASN A 129 3.14 -17.40 2.29
N GLU A 130 2.06 -17.50 3.07
CA GLU A 130 0.69 -17.55 2.54
C GLU A 130 0.32 -16.29 1.76
N VAL A 131 0.71 -15.10 2.28
CA VAL A 131 0.51 -13.82 1.58
C VAL A 131 1.26 -13.80 0.25
N ILE A 132 2.53 -14.21 0.22
CA ILE A 132 3.34 -14.24 -1.01
C ILE A 132 2.72 -15.19 -2.04
N ILE A 133 2.37 -16.41 -1.66
CA ILE A 133 1.74 -17.40 -2.55
C ILE A 133 0.44 -16.84 -3.15
N TYR A 134 -0.38 -16.19 -2.32
CA TYR A 134 -1.60 -15.55 -2.77
C TYR A 134 -1.32 -14.40 -3.76
N LEU A 135 -0.40 -13.50 -3.44
CA LEU A 135 -0.06 -12.36 -4.28
C LEU A 135 0.54 -12.80 -5.62
N GLU A 136 1.41 -13.81 -5.65
CA GLU A 136 1.97 -14.36 -6.89
C GLU A 136 0.87 -14.95 -7.79
N THR A 137 -0.04 -15.72 -7.21
CA THR A 137 -1.19 -16.30 -7.93
C THR A 137 -2.12 -15.20 -8.46
N LEU A 138 -2.39 -14.19 -7.64
CA LEU A 138 -3.21 -13.04 -8.01
C LEU A 138 -2.59 -12.28 -9.18
N VAL A 139 -1.30 -11.94 -9.08
CA VAL A 139 -0.59 -11.18 -10.12
C VAL A 139 -0.61 -11.90 -11.46
N SER A 140 -0.34 -13.21 -11.47
CA SER A 140 -0.40 -14.03 -12.69
C SER A 140 -1.76 -13.93 -13.39
N THR A 141 -2.85 -13.94 -12.62
CA THR A 141 -4.21 -13.79 -13.15
C THR A 141 -4.50 -12.34 -13.55
N ALA A 142 -4.06 -11.39 -12.74
CA ALA A 142 -4.40 -9.98 -12.88
C ALA A 142 -3.71 -9.31 -14.06
N GLN A 143 -2.50 -9.70 -14.42
CA GLN A 143 -1.81 -9.22 -15.61
C GLN A 143 -2.58 -9.48 -16.91
N GLN A 144 -3.39 -10.54 -16.95
CA GLN A 144 -4.18 -10.89 -18.14
C GLN A 144 -5.45 -10.05 -18.29
N ILE A 145 -5.91 -9.43 -17.20
CA ILE A 145 -7.24 -8.80 -17.10
C ILE A 145 -7.10 -7.29 -16.90
N LEU A 146 -6.23 -6.87 -15.99
CA LEU A 146 -6.10 -5.49 -15.56
C LEU A 146 -5.14 -4.69 -16.44
N PRO A 147 -5.41 -3.40 -16.64
CA PRO A 147 -4.40 -2.46 -17.12
C PRO A 147 -3.19 -2.45 -16.17
N PRO A 148 -1.94 -2.38 -16.69
CA PRO A 148 -0.73 -2.40 -15.85
C PRO A 148 -0.72 -1.33 -14.75
N GLN A 149 -1.23 -0.14 -15.07
CA GLN A 149 -1.32 0.99 -14.14
C GLN A 149 -2.27 0.73 -12.96
N VAL A 150 -3.40 0.05 -13.22
CA VAL A 150 -4.36 -0.33 -12.18
C VAL A 150 -3.76 -1.42 -11.30
N LEU A 151 -3.17 -2.44 -11.92
CA LEU A 151 -2.49 -3.52 -11.18
C LEU A 151 -1.41 -2.97 -10.23
N LYS A 152 -0.57 -2.06 -10.72
CA LYS A 152 0.47 -1.42 -9.92
C LYS A 152 -0.11 -0.70 -8.71
N ARG A 153 -1.09 0.20 -8.91
CA ARG A 153 -1.70 0.97 -7.80
C ARG A 153 -2.28 0.05 -6.75
N VAL A 154 -3.02 -0.97 -7.18
CA VAL A 154 -3.63 -1.96 -6.28
C VAL A 154 -2.58 -2.77 -5.52
N LEU A 155 -1.49 -3.18 -6.17
CA LEU A 155 -0.39 -3.89 -5.49
C LEU A 155 0.31 -3.00 -4.47
N GLN A 156 0.57 -1.74 -4.82
CA GLN A 156 1.17 -0.77 -3.90
C GLN A 156 0.30 -0.58 -2.66
N ASP A 157 -1.01 -0.38 -2.83
CA ASP A 157 -1.99 -0.27 -1.75
C ASP A 157 -2.00 -1.50 -0.83
N VAL A 158 -1.94 -2.69 -1.41
CA VAL A 158 -1.96 -3.95 -0.66
C VAL A 158 -0.65 -4.15 0.12
N LEU A 159 0.50 -3.85 -0.48
CA LEU A 159 1.80 -3.92 0.21
C LEU A 159 1.89 -2.90 1.34
N SER A 160 1.38 -1.68 1.13
CA SER A 160 1.28 -0.66 2.20
C SER A 160 0.42 -1.15 3.35
N HIS A 161 -0.74 -1.75 3.06
CA HIS A 161 -1.61 -2.34 4.07
C HIS A 161 -0.91 -3.48 4.84
N ILE A 162 -0.12 -4.32 4.17
CA ILE A 162 0.69 -5.35 4.84
C ILE A 162 1.70 -4.73 5.79
N SER A 163 2.43 -3.70 5.34
CA SER A 163 3.38 -2.95 6.19
C SER A 163 2.68 -2.38 7.43
N GLU A 164 1.52 -1.75 7.24
CA GLU A 164 0.70 -1.21 8.34
C GLU A 164 0.27 -2.30 9.33
N LYS A 165 -0.11 -3.49 8.83
CA LYS A 165 -0.51 -4.63 9.67
C LYS A 165 0.66 -5.21 10.48
N ILE A 166 1.85 -5.31 9.89
CA ILE A 166 3.07 -5.73 10.60
C ILE A 166 3.40 -4.75 11.74
N ILE A 167 3.38 -3.44 11.46
CA ILE A 167 3.61 -2.40 12.47
C ILE A 167 2.50 -2.41 13.52
N GLY A 168 1.25 -2.58 13.08
CA GLY A 168 0.07 -2.70 13.93
C GLY A 168 0.18 -3.87 14.91
N ALA A 169 0.72 -5.01 14.50
CA ALA A 169 0.99 -6.13 15.40
C ALA A 169 2.03 -5.79 16.46
N LEU A 170 3.13 -5.12 16.09
CA LEU A 170 4.15 -4.66 17.04
C LEU A 170 3.62 -3.60 18.02
N LEU A 171 2.72 -2.73 17.57
CA LEU A 171 2.06 -1.72 18.40
C LEU A 171 0.95 -2.31 19.28
N GLY A 172 0.26 -3.34 18.81
CA GLY A 172 -0.94 -3.89 19.44
C GLY A 172 -0.67 -4.54 20.81
N ASP A 173 -1.73 -4.62 21.62
CA ASP A 173 -1.66 -5.19 22.97
C ASP A 173 -1.51 -6.72 22.99
N THR A 174 -1.73 -7.36 21.83
CA THR A 174 -1.49 -8.80 21.60
C THR A 174 -0.01 -9.12 21.81
N VAL A 175 0.87 -8.29 21.26
CA VAL A 175 2.33 -8.41 21.43
C VAL A 175 2.78 -7.49 22.54
N LYS A 176 2.84 -8.02 23.77
CA LYS A 176 3.29 -7.25 24.94
C LYS A 176 4.80 -7.08 25.00
N ARG A 177 5.55 -8.07 24.52
CA ARG A 177 7.02 -8.13 24.56
C ARG A 177 7.52 -8.97 23.40
N PHE A 178 8.67 -8.60 22.84
CA PHE A 178 9.35 -9.39 21.82
C PHE A 178 10.87 -9.31 21.95
N THR A 179 11.59 -10.28 21.38
CA THR A 179 13.07 -10.30 21.35
C THR A 179 13.64 -9.72 20.07
N VAL A 180 14.94 -9.42 20.07
CA VAL A 180 15.69 -9.04 18.87
C VAL A 180 15.58 -10.14 17.79
N HIS A 181 15.58 -11.43 18.19
CA HIS A 181 15.42 -12.54 17.26
C HIS A 181 14.07 -12.55 16.55
N ALA A 182 12.98 -12.18 17.24
CA ALA A 182 11.69 -12.01 16.59
C ALA A 182 11.73 -10.89 15.54
N ILE A 183 12.41 -9.77 15.84
CA ILE A 183 12.61 -8.68 14.86
C ILE A 183 13.47 -9.12 13.68
N MET A 184 14.48 -9.98 13.89
CA MET A 184 15.22 -10.60 12.79
C MET A 184 14.35 -11.52 11.93
N GLY A 185 13.35 -12.20 12.52
CA GLY A 185 12.35 -12.96 11.76
C GLY A 185 11.47 -12.03 10.90
N ILE A 186 10.99 -10.93 11.47
CA ILE A 186 10.23 -9.91 10.72
C ILE A 186 11.09 -9.28 9.61
N ASP A 187 12.40 -9.10 9.83
CA ASP A 187 13.33 -8.66 8.77
C ASP A 187 13.32 -9.61 7.57
N VAL A 188 13.37 -10.93 7.82
CA VAL A 188 13.25 -11.95 6.76
C VAL A 188 11.91 -11.83 6.04
N ASP A 189 10.80 -11.69 6.78
CA ASP A 189 9.47 -11.53 6.18
C ASP A 189 9.39 -10.30 5.26
N ILE A 190 9.90 -9.15 5.70
CA ILE A 190 9.91 -7.93 4.90
C ILE A 190 10.80 -8.11 3.67
N ARG A 191 11.95 -8.80 3.77
CA ARG A 191 12.79 -9.08 2.59
C ARG A 191 12.08 -9.97 1.58
N LEU A 192 11.25 -10.92 2.01
CA LEU A 192 10.45 -11.73 1.10
C LEU A 192 9.41 -10.87 0.35
N LEU A 193 8.74 -9.96 1.05
CA LEU A 193 7.81 -8.99 0.45
C LEU A 193 8.51 -8.03 -0.52
N GLU A 194 9.71 -7.54 -0.17
CA GLU A 194 10.54 -6.71 -1.04
C GLU A 194 11.01 -7.48 -2.27
N SER A 195 11.44 -8.73 -2.11
CA SER A 195 11.81 -9.59 -3.23
C SER A 195 10.63 -9.84 -4.17
N PHE A 196 9.42 -10.02 -3.62
CA PHE A 196 8.22 -10.11 -4.43
C PHE A 196 7.96 -8.83 -5.23
N ALA A 197 8.12 -7.66 -4.60
CA ALA A 197 7.98 -6.36 -5.28
C ALA A 197 9.04 -6.19 -6.39
N ASP A 198 10.29 -6.57 -6.12
CA ASP A 198 11.39 -6.57 -7.10
C ASP A 198 11.08 -7.48 -8.30
N ASN A 199 10.47 -8.63 -8.08
CA ASN A 199 10.07 -9.54 -9.15
C ASN A 199 8.99 -8.95 -10.08
N GLN A 200 8.30 -7.89 -9.65
CA GLN A 200 7.34 -7.16 -10.50
C GLN A 200 8.00 -6.08 -11.37
N ALA A 201 9.27 -5.76 -11.15
CA ALA A 201 9.99 -4.72 -11.90
C ALA A 201 9.93 -4.89 -13.43
N PRO A 202 9.99 -6.10 -14.03
CA PRO A 202 9.90 -6.24 -15.50
C PRO A 202 8.57 -5.75 -16.10
N LEU A 203 7.53 -5.58 -15.28
CA LEU A 203 6.20 -5.15 -15.67
C LEU A 203 5.99 -3.64 -15.50
N LEU A 204 6.97 -2.96 -14.91
CA LEU A 204 6.89 -1.59 -14.41
C LEU A 204 8.06 -0.77 -14.97
N SER A 205 7.90 0.54 -15.08
CA SER A 205 9.05 1.43 -15.25
C SER A 205 9.87 1.56 -13.96
N ASP A 206 11.11 2.03 -14.06
CA ASP A 206 12.01 2.17 -12.90
C ASP A 206 11.41 3.04 -11.79
N GLU A 207 10.71 4.12 -12.15
CA GLU A 207 10.02 4.98 -11.18
C GLU A 207 8.89 4.23 -10.46
N GLU A 208 8.15 3.41 -11.19
CA GLU A 208 7.02 2.65 -10.67
C GLU A 208 7.47 1.50 -9.78
N ALA A 209 8.56 0.82 -10.13
CA ALA A 209 9.20 -0.18 -9.29
C ALA A 209 9.70 0.44 -7.98
N ASN A 210 10.28 1.64 -8.03
CA ASN A 210 10.69 2.36 -6.82
C ASN A 210 9.50 2.74 -5.94
N GLN A 211 8.38 3.18 -6.53
CA GLN A 211 7.15 3.47 -5.77
C GLN A 211 6.54 2.21 -5.14
N LEU A 212 6.67 1.04 -5.75
CA LEU A 212 6.21 -0.20 -5.15
C LEU A 212 7.04 -0.55 -3.89
N LYS A 213 8.35 -0.26 -3.90
CA LYS A 213 9.23 -0.45 -2.74
C LYS A 213 8.89 0.49 -1.59
N THR A 214 8.47 1.72 -1.88
CA THR A 214 8.10 2.66 -0.81
C THR A 214 6.88 2.21 -0.02
N ALA A 215 6.07 1.29 -0.57
CA ALA A 215 4.94 0.70 0.15
C ALA A 215 5.35 -0.03 1.44
N LEU A 216 6.55 -0.62 1.47
CA LEU A 216 7.10 -1.34 2.64
C LEU A 216 8.07 -0.48 3.46
N ALA A 217 8.19 0.82 3.15
CA ALA A 217 9.21 1.67 3.75
C ALA A 217 9.07 1.81 5.27
N GLU A 218 7.84 1.94 5.80
CA GLU A 218 7.63 2.10 7.25
C GLU A 218 8.11 0.87 8.03
N SER A 219 7.73 -0.34 7.62
CA SER A 219 8.15 -1.56 8.31
C SER A 219 9.66 -1.79 8.17
N ARG A 220 10.23 -1.56 6.98
CA ARG A 220 11.67 -1.65 6.70
C ARG A 220 12.48 -0.68 7.55
N GLN A 221 12.08 0.59 7.61
CA GLN A 221 12.77 1.61 8.41
C GLN A 221 12.70 1.29 9.90
N LEU A 222 11.56 0.80 10.38
CA LEU A 222 11.38 0.41 11.78
C LEU A 222 12.31 -0.76 12.15
N VAL A 223 12.35 -1.81 11.34
CA VAL A 223 13.24 -2.96 11.57
C VAL A 223 14.71 -2.52 11.54
N ASN A 224 15.10 -1.68 10.57
CA ASN A 224 16.46 -1.13 10.50
C ASN A 224 16.82 -0.34 11.77
N LEU A 225 15.88 0.44 12.33
CA LEU A 225 16.09 1.19 13.56
C LEU A 225 16.27 0.25 14.76
N LEU A 226 15.39 -0.75 14.92
CA LEU A 226 15.43 -1.70 16.02
C LEU A 226 16.68 -2.60 15.99
N LEU A 227 17.20 -2.89 14.78
CA LEU A 227 18.42 -3.68 14.57
C LEU A 227 19.69 -2.82 14.43
N SER A 228 19.59 -1.49 14.50
CA SER A 228 20.73 -0.59 14.37
C SER A 228 21.63 -0.64 15.61
N ASN A 229 22.95 -0.59 15.38
CA ASN A 229 23.94 -0.37 16.45
C ASN A 229 23.96 1.08 16.96
N HIS A 230 23.41 2.01 16.17
CA HIS A 230 23.38 3.46 16.43
C HIS A 230 21.95 4.03 16.32
N PRO A 231 21.02 3.63 17.19
CA PRO A 231 19.64 4.11 17.17
C PRO A 231 19.55 5.61 17.46
N GLU A 232 20.52 6.21 18.15
CA GLU A 232 20.60 7.65 18.43
C GLU A 232 20.58 8.53 17.17
N ASN A 233 20.98 7.99 16.02
CA ASN A 233 20.94 8.67 14.73
C ASN A 233 19.52 9.07 14.31
N PHE A 234 18.49 8.42 14.86
CA PHE A 234 17.09 8.78 14.63
C PHE A 234 16.73 10.19 15.14
N LEU A 235 17.48 10.72 16.13
CA LEU A 235 17.30 12.09 16.61
C LEU A 235 17.93 13.14 15.69
N ASN A 236 18.83 12.74 14.79
CA ASN A 236 19.45 13.67 13.85
C ASN A 236 18.48 13.98 12.70
N PRO A 237 18.06 15.24 12.50
CA PRO A 237 17.08 15.60 11.47
C PRO A 237 17.48 15.16 10.06
N VAL A 238 18.77 15.27 9.72
CA VAL A 238 19.29 14.94 8.39
C VAL A 238 19.25 13.42 8.14
N ILE A 239 19.61 12.63 9.15
CA ILE A 239 19.57 11.17 9.03
C ILE A 239 18.12 10.68 9.04
N ARG A 240 17.26 11.29 9.85
CA ARG A 240 15.83 10.96 9.89
C ARG A 240 15.16 11.22 8.55
N GLU A 241 15.37 12.40 7.96
CA GLU A 241 14.80 12.74 6.64
C GLU A 241 15.27 11.77 5.54
N ARG A 242 16.50 11.26 5.62
CA ARG A 242 17.05 10.34 4.63
C ARG A 242 16.66 8.88 4.83
N SER A 243 16.58 8.41 6.08
CA SER A 243 16.56 6.97 6.40
C SER A 243 15.41 6.53 7.28
N TYR A 244 14.72 7.46 7.94
CA TYR A 244 13.64 7.18 8.91
C TYR A 244 12.46 8.15 8.75
N ASN A 245 12.20 8.60 7.52
CA ASN A 245 11.24 9.67 7.21
C ASN A 245 9.79 9.24 7.35
N THR A 246 9.50 7.94 7.28
CA THR A 246 8.14 7.42 7.45
C THR A 246 7.81 7.11 8.91
N LEU A 247 8.82 7.11 9.79
CA LEU A 247 8.65 6.75 11.19
C LEU A 247 8.12 7.91 12.05
N ASP A 248 7.05 7.63 12.77
CA ASP A 248 6.50 8.48 13.82
C ASP A 248 7.20 8.25 15.16
N TYR A 249 7.48 9.34 15.88
CA TYR A 249 8.19 9.30 17.16
C TYR A 249 7.45 8.48 18.22
N ARG A 250 6.12 8.63 18.31
CA ARG A 250 5.31 7.94 19.31
C ARG A 250 5.26 6.45 19.04
N LYS A 251 5.08 6.04 17.77
CA LYS A 251 5.14 4.62 17.38
C LYS A 251 6.49 4.00 17.75
N VAL A 252 7.60 4.68 17.42
CA VAL A 252 8.95 4.19 17.72
C VAL A 252 9.15 3.99 19.21
N VAL A 253 8.73 4.93 20.06
CA VAL A 253 8.81 4.78 21.52
C VAL A 253 8.05 3.55 22.00
N LEU A 254 6.76 3.45 21.65
CA LEU A 254 5.88 2.36 22.12
C LEU A 254 6.39 0.98 21.69
N ILE A 255 6.89 0.85 20.46
CA ILE A 255 7.44 -0.41 19.97
C ILE A 255 8.78 -0.71 20.65
N SER A 256 9.67 0.27 20.76
CA SER A 256 11.00 0.06 21.34
C SER A 256 10.95 -0.34 22.81
N GLU A 257 9.95 0.12 23.57
CA GLU A 257 9.73 -0.28 24.97
C GLU A 257 9.35 -1.75 25.16
N LYS A 258 8.76 -2.37 24.13
CA LYS A 258 8.36 -3.78 24.13
C LYS A 258 9.55 -4.70 23.83
N LEU A 259 10.64 -4.18 23.28
CA LEU A 259 11.83 -4.96 22.98
C LEU A 259 12.53 -5.40 24.27
N ARG A 260 12.73 -6.71 24.42
CA ARG A 260 13.40 -7.33 25.56
C ARG A 260 14.73 -7.94 25.16
N ASP A 261 15.65 -7.93 26.11
CA ASP A 261 16.92 -8.61 25.94
C ASP A 261 16.72 -10.10 26.26
N PRO A 262 17.21 -11.05 25.43
CA PRO A 262 17.23 -12.46 25.80
C PRO A 262 17.94 -12.71 27.14
N SER A 263 18.87 -11.84 27.57
CA SER A 263 19.53 -11.92 28.88
C SER A 263 18.61 -11.59 30.07
N GLU A 264 17.50 -10.88 29.88
CA GLU A 264 16.54 -10.56 30.96
C GLU A 264 15.69 -11.76 31.40
N ARG A 265 15.56 -12.82 30.57
CA ARG A 265 14.81 -14.04 30.94
C ARG A 265 15.47 -14.86 32.03
N ARG A 266 16.79 -14.78 32.17
CA ARG A 266 17.57 -15.68 33.03
C ARG A 266 17.67 -15.25 34.49
N PHE A 267 17.07 -14.11 34.88
CA PHE A 267 17.23 -13.55 36.23
C PHE A 267 15.90 -13.32 36.92
N GLY A 268 15.25 -14.43 37.27
CA GLY A 268 14.09 -14.46 38.16
C GLY A 268 14.42 -15.02 39.55
N THR A 269 15.66 -14.97 40.05
CA THR A 269 16.02 -15.19 41.48
C THR A 269 17.54 -15.11 41.68
N PHE A 270 17.96 -14.29 42.66
CA PHE A 270 19.33 -14.16 43.20
C PHE A 270 20.41 -13.51 42.33
N GLY A 271 21.23 -12.69 43.00
CA GLY A 271 22.08 -11.69 42.39
C GLY A 271 23.29 -12.22 41.61
N SER A 272 23.62 -11.49 40.54
CA SER A 272 25.01 -11.35 40.12
C SER A 272 25.18 -10.06 39.29
N ARG A 273 26.03 -9.16 39.80
CA ARG A 273 26.58 -8.03 39.07
C ARG A 273 27.45 -8.58 37.93
N GLY A 274 26.92 -8.74 36.72
CA GLY A 274 27.78 -9.19 35.63
C GLY A 274 27.18 -9.50 34.26
N SER A 275 25.89 -9.25 33.99
CA SER A 275 25.38 -9.35 32.61
C SER A 275 25.98 -8.22 31.77
N ARG A 276 26.79 -8.56 30.76
CA ARG A 276 27.18 -7.63 29.68
C ARG A 276 25.88 -7.22 28.96
N GLN A 277 25.22 -6.20 29.48
CA GLN A 277 24.06 -5.57 28.84
C GLN A 277 24.44 -5.28 27.38
N ASN A 278 23.61 -5.74 26.45
CA ASN A 278 23.84 -5.54 25.02
C ASN A 278 24.02 -4.02 24.76
N PRO A 279 25.18 -3.56 24.24
CA PRO A 279 25.43 -2.13 24.01
C PRO A 279 24.37 -1.50 23.10
N GLN A 280 23.84 -2.28 22.16
CA GLN A 280 22.73 -1.90 21.29
C GLN A 280 21.43 -1.60 22.05
N LYS A 281 21.14 -2.38 23.11
CA LYS A 281 19.97 -2.12 23.94
C LYS A 281 20.14 -0.85 24.77
N LYS A 282 21.34 -0.61 25.30
CA LYS A 282 21.61 0.63 26.07
C LYS A 282 21.41 1.88 25.23
N SER A 283 21.87 1.87 23.97
CA SER A 283 21.67 3.00 23.06
C SER A 283 20.20 3.17 22.70
N LEU A 284 19.45 2.08 22.51
CA LEU A 284 18.01 2.15 22.29
C LEU A 284 17.24 2.68 23.51
N ASP A 285 17.57 2.23 24.72
CA ASP A 285 16.96 2.73 25.97
C ASP A 285 17.25 4.23 26.17
N ALA A 286 18.47 4.68 25.82
CA ALA A 286 18.82 6.09 25.84
C ALA A 286 18.03 6.91 24.80
N LEU A 287 17.80 6.34 23.60
CA LEU A 287 16.93 6.94 22.59
C LEU A 287 15.50 7.08 23.11
N ILE A 288 14.92 6.01 23.68
CA ILE A 288 13.55 6.00 24.23
C ILE A 288 13.40 7.13 25.25
N LYS A 289 14.35 7.24 26.18
CA LYS A 289 14.32 8.29 27.21
C LYS A 289 14.31 9.69 26.59
N ARG A 290 15.20 9.95 25.63
CA ARG A 290 15.26 11.25 24.94
C ARG A 290 14.00 11.55 24.14
N LEU A 291 13.40 10.55 23.50
CA LEU A 291 12.16 10.72 22.75
C LEU A 291 10.97 11.06 23.65
N LYS A 292 10.94 10.53 24.88
CA LYS A 292 9.93 10.89 25.89
C LYS A 292 10.11 12.30 26.43
N ASP A 293 11.35 12.77 26.57
CA ASP A 293 11.65 14.12 27.06
C ASP A 293 11.27 15.20 26.02
N VAL A 294 11.10 14.82 24.75
CA VAL A 294 10.80 15.71 23.61
C VAL A 294 9.32 15.63 23.18
N SER A 295 8.57 14.62 23.64
CA SER A 295 7.16 14.41 23.33
C SER A 295 6.22 15.00 24.38
#